data_AF-A0A496AZN1-F1
#
_entry.id   AF-A0A496AZN1-F1
#
_cell.length_a   1.000
_cell.length_b   1.000
_cell.length_c   1.000
_cell.angle_alpha   90.00
_cell.angle_beta   90.00
_cell.angle_gamma   90.00
#
_symmetry.space_group_name_H-M   'P 1'
#
loop_
_entity.id
_entity.type
_entity.pdbx_description
1 polymer ?
#
loop_
_entity_poly.entity_id
_entity_poly.type
_entity_poly.pdbx_seq_one_letter_code
_entity_poly.pdbx_strand_id
1 'polypeptide(L)'
;MCRHPAIQALQPTPDNTKNPWIPTLEELKQLLIQKLPYPERSNFHKTDDGWKYETYFKEYAADYGSYIDTYRQFVGDDPKLLLLQVLTALLGIEGRWMV
;
A
#
# COMPACT_ATOMS: atom_id res chain seq x y z
N MET A 1 15.68 8.58 -1.24
CA MET A 1 15.43 7.76 -0.03
C MET A 1 14.08 8.18 0.56
N CYS A 2 13.03 7.37 0.39
CA CYS A 2 11.68 7.71 0.86
C CYS A 2 11.61 7.66 2.39
N ARG A 3 11.40 8.81 3.03
CA ARG A 3 11.31 9.01 4.48
C ARG A 3 9.84 9.10 4.94
N HIS A 4 8.98 8.18 4.52
CA HIS A 4 7.58 8.24 4.94
C HIS A 4 7.42 7.59 6.32
N PRO A 5 7.06 8.33 7.38
CA PRO A 5 7.02 7.82 8.76
C PRO A 5 6.04 6.66 8.92
N ALA A 6 4.95 6.64 8.14
CA ALA A 6 4.02 5.52 8.16
C ALA A 6 4.61 4.22 7.59
N ILE A 7 5.59 4.29 6.68
CA ILE A 7 6.30 3.08 6.18
C ILE A 7 7.29 2.59 7.24
N GLN A 8 7.92 3.50 8.00
CA GLN A 8 8.76 3.13 9.14
C GLN A 8 7.94 2.50 10.28
N ALA A 9 6.68 2.90 10.46
CA ALA A 9 5.77 2.29 11.44
C ALA A 9 5.33 0.86 11.09
N LEU A 10 5.52 0.43 9.83
CA LEU A 10 5.28 -0.96 9.39
C LEU A 10 6.47 -1.89 9.68
N GLN A 11 7.50 -1.41 10.38
CA GLN A 11 8.66 -2.22 10.75
C GLN A 11 8.22 -3.39 11.66
N PRO A 12 8.55 -4.65 11.33
CA PRO A 12 8.39 -5.75 12.27
C PRO A 12 9.25 -5.48 13.53
N THR A 13 8.75 -5.85 14.71
CA THR A 13 9.28 -5.49 16.05
C THR A 13 10.81 -5.47 16.19
N PRO A 14 11.35 -4.59 17.05
CA PRO A 14 12.67 -4.01 16.85
C PRO A 14 13.78 -4.93 17.34
N ASP A 15 14.43 -5.62 16.41
CA ASP A 15 15.80 -6.07 16.61
C ASP A 15 16.70 -5.25 15.66
N ASN A 16 17.57 -4.43 16.24
CA ASN A 16 18.54 -3.53 15.59
C ASN A 16 18.04 -2.22 14.94
N THR A 17 17.73 -1.23 15.79
CA THR A 17 17.86 0.20 15.43
C THR A 17 19.33 0.57 15.23
N LYS A 18 19.79 0.57 13.96
CA LYS A 18 20.93 1.39 13.50
C LYS A 18 20.99 1.61 11.98
N ASN A 19 20.27 0.81 11.19
CA ASN A 19 20.14 1.02 9.74
C ASN A 19 18.71 1.41 9.36
N PRO A 20 18.51 2.27 8.35
CA PRO A 20 17.19 2.47 7.77
C PRO A 20 16.70 1.12 7.23
N TRP A 21 15.61 0.60 7.81
CA TRP A 21 14.97 -0.60 7.30
C TRP A 21 14.39 -0.30 5.92
N ILE A 22 14.91 -0.99 4.90
CA ILE A 22 14.40 -0.94 3.53
C ILE A 22 13.68 -2.27 3.30
N PRO A 23 12.34 -2.28 3.27
CA PRO A 23 11.61 -3.52 3.06
C PRO A 23 11.92 -4.12 1.70
N THR A 24 12.02 -5.44 1.66
CA THR A 24 12.11 -6.23 0.44
C THR A 24 10.79 -6.24 -0.31
N LEU A 25 10.81 -6.68 -1.58
CA LEU A 25 9.58 -6.76 -2.39
C LEU A 25 8.55 -7.72 -1.76
N GLU A 26 9.01 -8.81 -1.14
CA GLU A 26 8.15 -9.78 -0.48
C GLU A 26 7.53 -9.22 0.81
N GLU A 27 8.32 -8.52 1.63
CA GLU A 27 7.80 -7.83 2.82
C GLU A 27 6.75 -6.79 2.44
N LEU A 28 6.97 -6.02 1.36
CA LEU A 28 5.98 -5.05 0.85
C LEU A 28 4.68 -5.74 0.42
N LYS A 29 4.75 -6.88 -0.25
CA LYS A 29 3.57 -7.66 -0.63
C LYS A 29 2.82 -8.18 0.60
N GLN A 30 3.55 -8.73 1.59
CA GLN A 30 2.95 -9.22 2.83
C GLN A 30 2.25 -8.11 3.61
N LEU A 31 2.87 -6.93 3.70
CA LEU A 31 2.26 -5.76 4.34
C LEU A 31 0.98 -5.31 3.63
N LEU A 32 0.97 -5.31 2.30
CA LEU A 32 -0.23 -5.02 1.53
C LEU A 32 -1.34 -6.03 1.81
N ILE A 33 -1.02 -7.33 1.84
CA ILE A 33 -1.99 -8.39 2.15
C ILE A 33 -2.59 -8.18 3.54
N GLN A 34 -1.79 -7.79 4.53
CA GLN A 34 -2.25 -7.56 5.90
C GLN A 34 -3.08 -6.29 6.07
N LYS A 35 -2.85 -5.26 5.24
CA LYS A 35 -3.45 -3.94 5.41
C LYS A 35 -4.64 -3.68 4.48
N LEU A 36 -4.76 -4.42 3.40
CA LEU A 36 -5.86 -4.24 2.46
C LEU A 36 -7.17 -4.81 3.03
N PRO A 37 -8.32 -4.17 2.77
CA PRO A 37 -9.63 -4.72 3.12
C PRO A 37 -9.96 -5.97 2.28
N TYR A 38 -9.47 -6.03 1.04
CA TYR A 38 -9.74 -7.07 0.04
C TYR A 38 -8.44 -7.50 -0.65
N PRO A 39 -7.49 -8.10 0.08
CA PRO A 39 -6.22 -8.52 -0.49
C PRO A 39 -6.39 -9.52 -1.64
N GLU A 40 -7.41 -10.36 -1.60
CA GLU A 40 -7.77 -11.33 -2.64
C GLU A 40 -8.24 -10.69 -3.95
N ARG A 41 -8.68 -9.42 -3.90
CA ARG A 41 -9.08 -8.64 -5.08
C ARG A 41 -7.94 -7.77 -5.62
N SER A 42 -6.71 -8.01 -5.15
CA SER A 42 -5.55 -7.26 -5.56
C SER A 42 -4.68 -8.06 -6.51
N ASN A 43 -4.18 -7.42 -7.57
CA ASN A 43 -3.34 -8.06 -8.56
C ASN A 43 -2.07 -7.24 -8.80
N PHE A 44 -0.92 -7.91 -8.71
CA PHE A 44 0.38 -7.33 -9.00
C PHE A 44 1.08 -8.14 -10.08
N HIS A 45 1.30 -7.53 -11.25
CA HIS A 45 1.87 -8.22 -12.40
C HIS A 45 2.73 -7.28 -13.25
N LYS A 46 3.60 -7.89 -14.06
CA LYS A 46 4.44 -7.19 -15.04
C LYS A 46 3.64 -7.00 -16.33
N THR A 47 3.77 -5.83 -16.93
CA THR A 47 3.21 -5.44 -18.24
C THR A 47 4.34 -5.10 -19.22
N ASP A 48 4.03 -4.90 -20.49
CA ASP A 48 5.01 -4.46 -21.49
C ASP A 48 5.65 -3.11 -21.12
N ASP A 49 4.87 -2.21 -20.51
CA ASP A 49 5.30 -0.87 -20.07
C ASP A 49 5.83 -0.81 -18.61
N GLY A 50 6.07 -1.95 -17.95
CA GLY A 50 6.61 -1.98 -16.57
C GLY A 50 5.83 -2.88 -15.62
N TRP A 51 5.39 -2.33 -14.48
CA TRP A 51 4.61 -3.04 -13.47
C TRP A 51 3.28 -2.35 -13.22
N LYS A 52 2.29 -3.17 -12.89
CA LYS A 52 0.94 -2.74 -12.59
C LYS A 52 0.46 -3.35 -11.28
N TYR A 53 -0.21 -2.53 -10.48
CA TYR A 53 -0.89 -2.93 -9.27
C TYR A 53 -2.34 -2.47 -9.32
N GLU A 54 -3.28 -3.40 -9.10
CA GLU A 54 -4.72 -3.16 -9.13
C GLU A 54 -5.31 -3.62 -7.81
N THR A 55 -6.22 -2.83 -7.22
CA THR A 55 -6.85 -3.19 -5.95
C THR A 55 -8.16 -2.44 -5.73
N TYR A 56 -8.89 -2.86 -4.70
CA TYR A 56 -10.10 -2.22 -4.22
C TYR A 56 -9.86 -1.66 -2.82
N PHE A 57 -10.25 -0.40 -2.65
CA PHE A 57 -10.25 0.29 -1.36
C PHE A 57 -11.69 0.56 -0.94
N LYS A 58 -11.92 0.68 0.36
CA LYS A 58 -13.21 1.07 0.90
C LYS A 58 -13.07 2.50 1.42
N GLU A 59 -13.54 3.46 0.65
CA GLU A 59 -13.40 4.89 0.96
C GLU A 59 -14.73 5.43 1.49
N TYR A 60 -14.68 6.31 2.49
CA TYR A 60 -15.86 7.02 2.95
C TYR A 60 -16.25 8.10 1.94
N ALA A 61 -17.42 7.95 1.31
CA ALA A 61 -17.98 8.94 0.42
C ALA A 61 -18.92 9.87 1.21
N ALA A 62 -18.45 11.08 1.48
CA ALA A 62 -19.21 12.08 2.24
C ALA A 62 -20.56 12.41 1.59
N ASP A 63 -20.63 12.40 0.26
CA ASP A 63 -21.86 12.67 -0.51
C ASP A 63 -22.99 11.68 -0.22
N TYR A 64 -22.65 10.44 0.16
CA TYR A 64 -23.61 9.36 0.43
C TYR A 64 -23.67 8.98 1.91
N GLY A 65 -22.82 9.58 2.75
CA GLY A 65 -22.71 9.25 4.16
C GLY A 65 -22.29 7.80 4.43
N SER A 66 -21.70 7.12 3.45
CA SER A 66 -21.43 5.68 3.48
C SER A 66 -20.08 5.32 2.89
N TYR A 67 -19.55 4.18 3.30
CA TYR A 67 -18.36 3.59 2.68
C TYR A 67 -18.70 2.93 1.35
N ILE A 68 -17.89 3.20 0.33
CA ILE A 68 -18.01 2.60 -1.00
C ILE A 68 -16.72 1.89 -1.40
N ASP A 69 -16.86 0.81 -2.15
CA ASP A 69 -15.73 0.11 -2.75
C ASP A 69 -15.28 0.87 -4.00
N THR A 70 -14.03 1.32 -3.99
CA THR A 70 -13.39 2.08 -5.07
C THR A 70 -12.23 1.29 -5.62
N TYR A 71 -12.27 1.03 -6.92
CA TYR A 71 -11.14 0.45 -7.64
C TYR A 71 -10.04 1.50 -7.85
N ARG A 72 -8.77 1.10 -7.68
CA ARG A 72 -7.61 1.91 -8.05
C ARG A 72 -6.55 1.07 -8.74
N GLN A 73 -5.83 1.76 -9.62
CA GLN A 73 -4.75 1.23 -10.42
C GLN A 73 -3.51 2.10 -10.22
N PHE A 74 -2.36 1.44 -10.09
CA PHE A 74 -1.05 2.06 -10.03
C PHE A 74 -0.16 1.43 -11.09
N VAL A 75 0.66 2.26 -11.73
CA VAL A 75 1.61 1.84 -12.76
C VAL A 75 2.99 2.41 -12.45
N GLY A 76 4.04 1.67 -12.77
CA GLY A 76 5.41 2.17 -12.63
C GLY A 76 6.47 1.17 -13.08
N ASP A 77 7.67 1.67 -13.38
CA ASP A 77 8.78 0.86 -13.89
C ASP A 77 9.46 -0.01 -12.82
N ASP A 78 9.53 0.50 -11.58
CA ASP A 78 10.16 -0.21 -10.47
C ASP A 78 9.11 -0.87 -9.56
N PRO A 79 9.16 -2.20 -9.39
CA PRO A 79 8.16 -2.94 -8.63
C PRO A 79 8.16 -2.57 -7.13
N LYS A 80 9.32 -2.24 -6.54
CA LYS A 80 9.40 -1.89 -5.12
C LYS A 80 8.83 -0.49 -4.88
N LEU A 81 9.17 0.48 -5.72
CA LEU A 81 8.62 1.84 -5.65
C LEU A 81 7.11 1.82 -5.88
N LEU A 82 6.61 1.00 -6.79
CA LEU A 82 5.18 0.83 -7.01
C LEU A 82 4.46 0.35 -5.74
N LEU A 83 4.94 -0.73 -5.11
CA LEU A 83 4.31 -1.24 -3.88
C LEU A 83 4.45 -0.25 -2.71
N LEU A 84 5.55 0.51 -2.62
CA LEU A 84 5.70 1.59 -1.64
C LEU A 84 4.69 2.72 -1.86
N GLN A 85 4.41 3.08 -3.12
CA GLN A 85 3.39 4.08 -3.46
C GLN A 85 1.99 3.57 -3.09
N VAL A 86 1.68 2.30 -3.35
CA VAL A 86 0.40 1.68 -2.95
C VAL A 86 0.25 1.70 -1.43
N LEU A 87 1.28 1.31 -0.68
CA LEU A 87 1.27 1.37 0.79
C LEU A 87 1.13 2.81 1.31
N THR A 88 1.82 3.77 0.68
CA THR A 88 1.69 5.18 1.06
C THR A 88 0.29 5.70 0.77
N ALA A 89 -0.31 5.31 -0.34
CA ALA A 89 -1.71 5.64 -0.65
C ALA A 89 -2.64 5.05 0.41
N LEU A 90 -2.45 3.79 0.81
CA LEU A 90 -3.21 3.16 1.90
C LEU A 90 -3.12 3.93 3.22
N LEU A 91 -1.90 4.27 3.64
CA LEU A 91 -1.63 5.00 4.88
C LEU A 91 -2.13 6.45 4.81
N GLY A 92 -2.03 7.09 3.65
CA GLY A 92 -2.60 8.42 3.40
C GLY A 92 -4.13 8.42 3.44
N ILE A 93 -4.76 7.27 3.16
CA ILE A 93 -6.20 7.09 3.34
C ILE A 93 -6.51 6.74 4.81
N GLU A 94 -5.58 6.31 5.69
CA GLU A 94 -5.91 5.97 7.11
C GLU A 94 -6.54 7.17 7.87
N GLY A 95 -6.27 8.41 7.47
CA GLY A 95 -6.99 9.60 7.96
C GLY A 95 -8.48 9.69 7.55
N ARG A 96 -8.91 8.87 6.60
CA ARG A 96 -10.30 8.69 6.10
C ARG A 96 -10.91 7.32 6.45
N TRP A 97 -10.13 6.42 7.06
CA TRP A 97 -10.55 5.07 7.46
C TRP A 97 -10.93 4.94 8.95
N MET A 98 -10.89 6.01 9.76
CA MET A 98 -11.43 5.95 11.13
C MET A 98 -12.96 5.91 11.10
N VAL A 99 -13.53 4.70 10.98
CA VAL A 99 -14.65 4.22 11.81
C VAL A 99 -14.56 2.70 11.95
#